data_AF-A0A9E3R500-F1
#
_entry.id   AF-A0A9E3R500-F1
#
_cell.length_a   1.000
_cell.length_b   1.000
_cell.length_c   1.000
_cell.angle_alpha   90.00
_cell.angle_beta   90.00
_cell.angle_gamma   90.00
#
_symmetry.space_group_name_H-M   'P 1'
#
loop_
_entity.id
_entity.type
_entity.pdbx_description
1 polymer ?
#
loop_
_entity_poly.entity_id
_entity_poly.type
_entity_poly.pdbx_seq_one_letter_code
_entity_poly.pdbx_strand_id
1 'polypeptide(L)'
;MAALLDEAKLPTELSAFAAVEAAYPLELGRITDALRQGLSVLVEADKELTPYLYKAVRDRLKKEGKQFLYLDGRAVTGLPEVPAGLGLVAGILFLLREAVRGAVAERTVVLPHLDLLTTSVGGLTSEAREAIPLLYENPELVLLGFRDPSFPLPRVIENLFPRRETLLGIPRDRLPHLVTQREARKLSTGRELNPWALYKHVSGANAVRLRRILSTLQGEDYPADPASAVRQLRSGTLTGELQVPDVDLDRDIGGYAKVKERLKKELLEVLAMKDQLTDESQVKRIEGLLPRGMIFWGPPGTGKTLFAKAMATALGAAVTVVSG
;
A
#
# COMPACT_ATOMS: atom_id res chain seq x y z
N MET A 1 -13.36 -15.84 -12.52
CA MET A 1 -12.08 -16.25 -13.16
C MET A 1 -11.62 -17.55 -12.51
N ALA A 2 -11.03 -18.50 -13.26
CA ALA A 2 -10.45 -19.72 -12.69
C ALA A 2 -9.36 -19.36 -11.66
N ALA A 3 -9.41 -19.97 -10.46
CA ALA A 3 -8.43 -19.70 -9.40
C ALA A 3 -7.04 -20.28 -9.62
N LEU A 4 -6.90 -21.16 -10.61
CA LEU A 4 -5.59 -21.60 -11.10
C LEU A 4 -5.32 -20.86 -12.41
N LEU A 5 -4.20 -20.16 -12.43
CA LEU A 5 -3.70 -19.42 -13.58
C LEU A 5 -2.51 -20.16 -14.14
N ASP A 6 -2.65 -20.60 -15.39
CA ASP A 6 -1.55 -21.13 -16.18
C ASP A 6 -0.42 -20.10 -16.23
N GLU A 7 0.80 -20.54 -15.93
CA GLU A 7 2.03 -19.75 -15.98
C GLU A 7 2.15 -18.97 -17.30
N ALA A 8 1.73 -19.54 -18.42
CA ALA A 8 1.80 -18.89 -19.73
C ALA A 8 0.99 -17.59 -19.81
N LYS A 9 0.03 -17.39 -18.90
CA LYS A 9 -0.78 -16.16 -18.80
C LYS A 9 -0.12 -15.08 -17.93
N LEU A 10 0.96 -15.40 -17.23
CA LEU A 10 1.69 -14.48 -16.37
C LEU A 10 2.76 -13.70 -17.16
N PRO A 11 3.12 -12.47 -16.73
CA PRO A 11 4.21 -11.71 -17.34
C PRO A 11 5.55 -12.46 -17.32
N THR A 12 6.33 -12.37 -18.39
CA THR A 12 7.70 -12.91 -18.42
C THR A 12 8.66 -12.06 -17.60
N GLU A 13 8.53 -10.74 -17.71
CA GLU A 13 9.30 -9.74 -16.98
C GLU A 13 8.39 -8.62 -16.49
N LEU A 14 8.76 -8.01 -15.36
CA LEU A 14 7.98 -6.93 -14.78
C LEU A 14 8.84 -5.98 -13.95
N SER A 15 9.03 -4.76 -14.47
CA SER A 15 9.68 -3.67 -13.73
C SER A 15 8.78 -3.10 -12.63
N ALA A 16 9.36 -2.38 -11.67
CA ALA A 16 8.58 -1.72 -10.61
C ALA A 16 7.57 -0.69 -11.17
N PHE A 17 7.91 0.03 -12.25
CA PHE A 17 6.98 0.96 -12.90
C PHE A 17 5.83 0.24 -13.59
N ALA A 18 6.12 -0.83 -14.34
CA ALA A 18 5.08 -1.62 -14.98
C ALA A 18 4.17 -2.30 -13.94
N ALA A 19 4.72 -2.70 -12.79
CA ALA A 19 3.94 -3.24 -11.69
C ALA A 19 2.98 -2.21 -11.08
N VAL A 20 3.37 -0.94 -10.94
CA VAL A 20 2.49 0.12 -10.44
C VAL A 20 1.35 0.41 -11.42
N GLU A 21 1.65 0.49 -12.72
CA GLU A 21 0.64 0.61 -13.79
C GLU A 21 -0.33 -0.60 -13.79
N ALA A 22 0.21 -1.80 -13.60
CA ALA A 22 -0.57 -3.03 -13.49
C ALA A 22 -1.32 -3.15 -12.16
N ALA A 23 -0.90 -2.52 -11.07
CA ALA A 23 -1.60 -2.63 -9.79
C ALA A 23 -2.75 -1.64 -9.68
N TYR A 24 -2.61 -0.42 -10.25
CA TYR A 24 -3.52 0.70 -9.97
C TYR A 24 -4.06 1.39 -11.23
N PRO A 25 -4.53 0.67 -12.26
CA PRO A 25 -4.90 1.29 -13.53
C PRO A 25 -6.08 2.28 -13.40
N LEU A 26 -7.05 1.96 -12.54
CA LEU A 26 -8.27 2.75 -12.34
C LEU A 26 -7.96 4.02 -11.56
N GLU A 27 -7.22 3.91 -10.46
CA GLU A 27 -6.78 5.03 -9.63
C GLU A 27 -5.94 5.99 -10.47
N LEU A 28 -4.94 5.48 -11.20
CA LEU A 28 -4.13 6.29 -12.11
C LEU A 28 -4.99 6.97 -13.17
N GLY A 29 -6.01 6.28 -13.73
CA GLY A 29 -6.96 6.85 -14.68
C GLY A 29 -7.70 8.04 -14.09
N ARG A 30 -8.30 7.86 -12.91
CA ARG A 30 -9.04 8.91 -12.19
C ARG A 30 -8.16 10.10 -11.81
N ILE A 31 -6.91 9.85 -11.39
CA ILE A 31 -5.93 10.92 -11.14
C ILE A 31 -5.64 11.68 -12.44
N THR A 32 -5.34 10.98 -13.53
CA THR A 32 -5.02 11.64 -14.80
C THR A 32 -6.20 12.41 -15.38
N ASP A 33 -7.41 11.90 -15.27
CA ASP A 33 -8.62 12.56 -15.76
C ASP A 33 -8.93 13.83 -14.98
N ALA A 34 -8.78 13.80 -13.64
CA ALA A 34 -8.95 14.98 -12.80
C ALA A 34 -7.92 16.07 -13.13
N LEU A 35 -6.64 15.70 -13.25
CA LEU A 35 -5.58 16.66 -13.63
C LEU A 35 -5.79 17.23 -15.03
N ARG A 36 -6.31 16.43 -15.98
CA ARG A 36 -6.67 16.90 -17.33
C ARG A 36 -7.76 17.98 -17.28
N GLN A 37 -8.70 17.84 -16.36
CA GLN A 37 -9.77 18.81 -16.09
C GLN A 37 -9.33 20.01 -15.25
N GLY A 38 -8.04 20.08 -14.87
CA GLY A 38 -7.52 21.16 -14.02
C GLY A 38 -7.88 21.02 -12.54
N LEU A 39 -8.31 19.84 -12.09
CA LEU A 39 -8.68 19.60 -10.70
C LEU A 39 -7.48 19.12 -9.89
N SER A 40 -7.23 19.76 -8.75
CA SER A 40 -6.22 19.33 -7.78
C SER A 40 -6.57 17.96 -7.19
N VAL A 41 -5.57 17.09 -7.07
CA VAL A 41 -5.72 15.71 -6.59
C VAL A 41 -4.82 15.46 -5.37
N LEU A 42 -5.41 14.96 -4.29
CA LEU A 42 -4.69 14.41 -3.15
C LEU A 42 -4.62 12.90 -3.28
N VAL A 43 -3.40 12.37 -3.26
CA VAL A 43 -3.10 10.95 -3.32
C VAL A 43 -2.60 10.49 -1.96
N GLU A 44 -3.33 9.59 -1.33
CA GLU A 44 -2.90 8.89 -0.12
C GLU A 44 -2.28 7.55 -0.50
N ALA A 45 -0.98 7.39 -0.27
CA ALA A 45 -0.23 6.20 -0.63
C ALA A 45 1.03 6.07 0.23
N ASP A 46 1.55 4.85 0.38
CA ASP A 46 2.84 4.63 1.05
C ASP A 46 3.93 5.48 0.39
N LYS A 47 4.83 6.06 1.19
CA LYS A 47 5.92 6.92 0.69
C LYS A 47 6.78 6.28 -0.40
N GLU A 48 6.99 4.94 -0.35
CA GLU A 48 7.76 4.22 -1.37
C GLU A 48 7.07 4.22 -2.76
N LEU A 49 5.73 4.38 -2.84
CA LEU A 49 4.97 4.40 -4.09
C LEU A 49 5.02 5.75 -4.80
N THR A 50 5.11 6.86 -4.06
CA THR A 50 5.01 8.23 -4.59
C THR A 50 5.81 8.48 -5.88
N PRO A 51 7.12 8.19 -5.96
CA PRO A 51 7.88 8.47 -7.18
C PRO A 51 7.41 7.63 -8.38
N TYR A 52 6.88 6.42 -8.15
CA TYR A 52 6.36 5.55 -9.20
C TYR A 52 4.99 6.01 -9.69
N LEU A 53 4.10 6.38 -8.77
CA LEU A 53 2.80 6.95 -9.09
C LEU A 53 2.94 8.26 -9.85
N TYR A 54 3.82 9.16 -9.38
CA TYR A 54 4.11 10.40 -10.09
C TYR A 54 4.62 10.14 -11.51
N LYS A 55 5.60 9.24 -11.69
CA LYS A 55 6.11 8.93 -13.03
C LYS A 55 5.01 8.37 -13.93
N ALA A 56 4.16 7.46 -13.44
CA ALA A 56 3.04 6.91 -14.21
C ALA A 56 2.06 8.01 -14.67
N VAL A 57 1.64 8.88 -13.75
CA VAL A 57 0.77 10.03 -14.04
C VAL A 57 1.43 10.99 -15.05
N ARG A 58 2.69 11.34 -14.81
CA ARG A 58 3.47 12.23 -15.68
C ARG A 58 3.61 11.65 -17.07
N ASP A 59 3.98 10.37 -17.22
CA ASP A 59 4.23 9.75 -18.52
C ASP A 59 2.93 9.63 -19.34
N ARG A 60 1.78 9.44 -18.67
CA ARG A 60 0.44 9.48 -19.30
C ARG A 60 0.10 10.87 -19.82
N LEU A 61 0.28 11.91 -19.00
CA LEU A 61 -0.11 13.30 -19.34
C LEU A 61 0.94 14.07 -20.16
N LYS A 62 2.22 13.64 -20.14
CA LYS A 62 3.28 14.24 -20.96
C LYS A 62 3.01 14.11 -22.46
N LYS A 63 2.33 13.03 -22.87
CA LYS A 63 1.88 12.83 -24.26
C LYS A 63 0.88 13.89 -24.72
N GLU A 64 0.23 14.56 -23.77
CA GLU A 64 -0.77 15.60 -23.97
C GLU A 64 -0.19 17.01 -23.77
N GLY A 65 1.13 17.13 -23.59
CA GLY A 65 1.83 18.43 -23.44
C GLY A 65 1.77 19.05 -22.03
N LYS A 66 1.15 18.37 -21.04
CA LYS A 66 1.11 18.86 -19.65
C LYS A 66 2.50 18.90 -19.03
N GLN A 67 2.76 19.97 -18.27
CA GLN A 67 4.03 20.19 -17.57
C GLN A 67 3.86 20.00 -16.06
N PHE A 68 4.93 19.53 -15.41
CA PHE A 68 4.94 19.23 -13.98
C PHE A 68 6.14 19.89 -13.29
N LEU A 69 5.89 20.47 -12.11
CA LEU A 69 6.93 21.00 -11.22
C LEU A 69 6.99 20.09 -9.99
N TYR A 70 7.98 19.21 -9.92
CA TYR A 70 8.13 18.25 -8.82
C TYR A 70 8.95 18.85 -7.69
N LEU A 71 8.31 19.15 -6.56
CA LEU A 71 8.92 19.91 -5.47
C LEU A 71 9.38 18.97 -4.34
N ASP A 72 10.58 18.40 -4.49
CA ASP A 72 11.24 17.56 -3.46
C ASP A 72 12.42 18.25 -2.79
N GLY A 73 12.52 19.58 -2.90
CA GLY A 73 13.57 20.41 -2.32
C GLY A 73 14.87 20.46 -3.13
N ARG A 74 14.92 19.81 -4.30
CA ARG A 74 16.04 19.89 -5.24
C ARG A 74 15.76 20.89 -6.35
N ALA A 75 16.80 21.27 -7.10
CA ALA A 75 16.66 22.19 -8.22
C ALA A 75 15.63 21.68 -9.25
N VAL A 76 14.72 22.57 -9.66
CA VAL A 76 13.67 22.29 -10.65
C VAL A 76 13.90 23.17 -11.86
N THR A 77 13.92 22.56 -13.05
CA THR A 77 14.10 23.31 -14.30
C THR A 77 13.02 24.37 -14.47
N GLY A 78 13.44 25.62 -14.69
CA GLY A 78 12.53 26.76 -14.85
C GLY A 78 12.15 27.45 -13.54
N LEU A 79 12.73 27.07 -12.41
CA LEU A 79 12.69 27.80 -11.14
C LEU A 79 14.11 28.21 -10.71
N PRO A 80 14.26 29.22 -9.83
CA PRO A 80 15.56 29.59 -9.26
C PRO A 80 16.22 28.42 -8.51
N GLU A 81 17.55 28.44 -8.42
CA GLU A 81 18.29 27.47 -7.62
C GLU A 81 17.96 27.60 -6.13
N VAL A 82 17.80 26.46 -5.47
CA VAL A 82 17.57 26.41 -4.03
C VAL A 82 18.84 26.90 -3.31
N PRO A 83 18.74 27.90 -2.41
CA PRO A 83 19.89 28.38 -1.66
C PRO A 83 20.63 27.26 -0.92
N ALA A 84 21.97 27.32 -0.96
CA ALA A 84 22.81 26.36 -0.26
C ALA A 84 22.58 26.43 1.26
N GLY A 85 22.58 25.26 1.92
CA GLY A 85 22.39 25.16 3.37
C GLY A 85 20.94 25.07 3.85
N LEU A 86 19.95 25.17 2.95
CA LEU A 86 18.56 24.91 3.30
C LEU A 86 18.32 23.41 3.53
N GLY A 87 17.59 23.09 4.61
CA GLY A 87 17.05 21.75 4.82
C GLY A 87 15.96 21.40 3.82
N LEU A 88 15.61 20.12 3.72
CA LEU A 88 14.64 19.59 2.75
C LEU A 88 13.32 20.39 2.72
N VAL A 89 12.68 20.58 3.89
CA VAL A 89 11.38 21.25 3.98
C VAL A 89 11.49 22.72 3.59
N ALA A 90 12.52 23.42 4.03
CA ALA A 90 12.77 24.81 3.66
C ALA A 90 13.02 24.97 2.15
N GLY A 91 13.72 24.01 1.53
CA GLY A 91 13.90 23.95 0.08
C GLY A 91 12.58 23.75 -0.68
N ILE A 92 11.69 22.89 -0.18
CA ILE A 92 10.35 22.70 -0.77
C ILE A 92 9.52 23.98 -0.66
N LEU A 93 9.50 24.63 0.51
CA LEU A 93 8.77 25.89 0.72
C LEU A 93 9.30 27.01 -0.20
N PHE A 94 10.62 27.12 -0.36
CA PHE A 94 11.23 28.05 -1.29
C PHE A 94 10.72 27.82 -2.72
N LEU A 95 10.80 26.59 -3.22
CA LEU A 95 10.34 26.26 -4.58
C LEU A 95 8.83 26.44 -4.74
N LEU A 96 8.04 26.14 -3.72
CA LEU A 96 6.59 26.35 -3.73
C LEU A 96 6.27 27.84 -3.87
N ARG A 97 6.96 28.71 -3.12
CA ARG A 97 6.81 30.15 -3.21
C ARG A 97 7.14 30.67 -4.61
N GLU A 98 8.24 30.19 -5.20
CA GLU A 98 8.62 30.56 -6.57
C GLU A 98 7.62 30.03 -7.62
N ALA A 99 7.10 28.81 -7.43
CA ALA A 99 6.09 28.23 -8.30
C ALA A 99 4.76 28.98 -8.27
N VAL A 100 4.34 29.44 -7.09
CA VAL A 100 3.10 30.23 -6.90
C VAL A 100 3.21 31.62 -7.53
N ARG A 101 4.37 32.27 -7.41
CA ARG A 101 4.64 33.62 -7.93
C ARG A 101 4.99 33.67 -9.41
N GLY A 102 5.45 32.56 -9.98
CA GLY A 102 5.80 32.46 -11.39
C GLY A 102 4.60 32.65 -12.32
N ALA A 103 4.86 33.12 -13.55
CA ALA A 103 3.82 33.23 -14.57
C ALA A 103 3.17 31.86 -14.81
N VAL A 104 1.84 31.80 -14.65
CA VAL A 104 0.99 30.61 -14.73
C VAL A 104 0.95 30.08 -16.16
N ALA A 105 2.04 29.46 -16.62
CA ALA A 105 1.90 28.42 -17.63
C ALA A 105 1.08 27.28 -17.00
N GLU A 106 0.24 26.57 -17.77
CA GLU A 106 -0.54 25.42 -17.30
C GLU A 106 0.37 24.28 -16.76
N ARG A 107 0.88 24.45 -15.54
CA ARG A 107 1.80 23.53 -14.87
C ARG A 107 1.11 22.96 -13.64
N THR A 108 1.20 21.65 -13.49
CA THR A 108 0.80 20.97 -12.26
C THR A 108 1.96 20.99 -11.28
N VAL A 109 1.74 21.56 -10.09
CA VAL A 109 2.71 21.50 -9.00
C VAL A 109 2.54 20.20 -8.24
N VAL A 110 3.62 19.43 -8.10
CA VAL A 110 3.62 18.14 -7.43
C VAL A 110 4.30 18.26 -6.08
N LEU A 111 3.57 17.90 -5.04
CA LEU A 111 4.01 17.93 -3.64
C LEU A 111 4.14 16.48 -3.15
N PRO A 112 5.30 15.82 -3.34
CA PRO A 112 5.47 14.39 -3.05
C PRO A 112 5.40 14.04 -1.56
N HIS A 113 5.59 15.03 -0.69
CA HIS A 113 5.59 14.88 0.76
C HIS A 113 4.79 16.01 1.40
N LEU A 114 3.51 16.14 1.02
CA LEU A 114 2.63 17.19 1.53
C LEU A 114 2.43 17.09 3.05
N ASP A 115 2.44 15.87 3.57
CA ASP A 115 2.44 15.56 5.00
C ASP A 115 3.63 16.21 5.72
N LEU A 116 4.85 16.21 5.17
CA LEU A 116 6.00 16.88 5.80
C LEU A 116 5.85 18.40 5.88
N LEU A 117 5.06 19.01 4.99
CA LEU A 117 4.84 20.46 4.98
C LEU A 117 3.77 20.89 5.97
N THR A 118 2.91 19.97 6.43
CA THR A 118 1.63 20.32 7.05
C THR A 118 1.30 19.53 8.31
N THR A 119 1.99 18.41 8.55
CA THR A 119 1.74 17.55 9.71
C THR A 119 2.47 18.08 10.94
N SER A 120 1.76 18.11 12.06
CA SER A 120 2.30 18.53 13.35
C SER A 120 1.82 17.61 14.47
N VAL A 121 2.69 17.33 15.44
CA VAL A 121 2.25 16.79 16.74
C VAL A 121 1.93 17.98 17.65
N GLY A 122 0.64 18.23 17.95
CA GLY A 122 0.23 19.24 18.94
C GLY A 122 -0.13 20.65 18.42
N GLY A 123 -0.20 20.88 17.11
CA GLY A 123 -0.66 22.15 16.49
C GLY A 123 0.25 22.64 15.36
N LEU A 124 -0.23 23.52 14.47
CA LEU A 124 0.47 23.89 13.23
C LEU A 124 1.94 24.31 13.45
N THR A 125 2.86 23.62 12.76
CA THR A 125 4.29 23.96 12.73
C THR A 125 4.55 25.29 12.04
N SER A 126 5.75 25.86 12.19
CA SER A 126 6.19 27.05 11.44
C SER A 126 6.05 26.85 9.93
N GLU A 127 6.42 25.66 9.45
CA GLU A 127 6.38 25.27 8.05
C GLU A 127 4.93 25.19 7.56
N ALA A 128 4.03 24.61 8.37
CA ALA A 128 2.61 24.55 8.02
C ALA A 128 1.96 25.94 7.96
N ARG A 129 2.33 26.85 8.88
CA ARG A 129 1.86 28.24 8.86
C ARG A 129 2.32 29.02 7.64
N GLU A 130 3.41 28.60 7.01
CA GLU A 130 3.91 29.18 5.77
C GLU A 130 3.35 28.49 4.52
N ALA A 131 3.30 27.14 4.52
CA ALA A 131 2.80 26.35 3.39
C ALA A 131 1.33 26.62 3.11
N ILE A 132 0.48 26.66 4.16
CA ILE A 132 -0.97 26.81 3.99
C ILE A 132 -1.30 28.09 3.19
N PRO A 133 -0.86 29.30 3.59
CA PRO A 133 -1.12 30.51 2.81
C PRO A 133 -0.65 30.42 1.35
N LEU A 134 0.55 29.88 1.09
CA LEU A 134 1.09 29.75 -0.28
C LEU A 134 0.19 28.87 -1.16
N LEU A 135 -0.36 27.80 -0.60
CA LEU A 135 -1.27 26.90 -1.33
C LEU A 135 -2.62 27.54 -1.65
N TYR A 136 -3.03 28.59 -0.92
CA TYR A 136 -4.25 29.35 -1.16
C TYR A 136 -4.01 30.63 -1.99
N GLU A 137 -2.76 31.07 -2.14
CA GLU A 137 -2.42 32.34 -2.80
C GLU A 137 -2.78 32.36 -4.28
N ASN A 138 -2.72 31.20 -4.96
CA ASN A 138 -3.10 31.06 -6.36
C ASN A 138 -4.10 29.90 -6.57
N PRO A 139 -5.41 30.19 -6.66
CA PRO A 139 -6.44 29.16 -6.82
C PRO A 139 -6.44 28.49 -8.20
N GLU A 140 -5.82 29.10 -9.22
CA GLU A 140 -5.68 28.52 -10.57
C GLU A 140 -4.56 27.47 -10.63
N LEU A 141 -3.76 27.34 -9.56
CA LEU A 141 -2.69 26.37 -9.49
C LEU A 141 -3.23 24.95 -9.29
N VAL A 142 -2.96 24.08 -10.26
CA VAL A 142 -3.33 22.66 -10.15
C VAL A 142 -2.29 21.93 -9.31
N LEU A 143 -2.73 21.32 -8.21
CA LEU A 143 -1.88 20.61 -7.27
C LEU A 143 -2.04 19.09 -7.41
N LEU A 144 -0.93 18.36 -7.42
CA LEU A 144 -0.87 16.92 -7.19
C LEU A 144 -0.14 16.68 -5.88
N GLY A 145 -0.90 16.50 -4.80
CA GLY A 145 -0.36 16.26 -3.46
C GLY A 145 -0.26 14.77 -3.16
N PHE A 146 0.82 14.34 -2.53
CA PHE A 146 0.96 13.00 -1.97
C PHE A 146 1.10 13.08 -0.45
N ARG A 147 0.41 12.19 0.27
CA ARG A 147 0.58 12.02 1.71
C ARG A 147 0.74 10.55 2.07
N ASP A 148 1.53 10.29 3.11
CA ASP A 148 1.55 8.98 3.75
C ASP A 148 0.30 8.81 4.65
N PRO A 149 -0.37 7.65 4.63
CA PRO A 149 -1.54 7.37 5.46
C PRO A 149 -1.27 7.49 6.97
N SER A 150 -0.02 7.28 7.39
CA SER A 150 0.40 7.30 8.79
C SER A 150 0.40 8.71 9.38
N PHE A 151 0.36 9.75 8.54
CA PHE A 151 0.40 11.15 8.96
C PHE A 151 -0.92 11.84 8.65
N PRO A 152 -1.63 12.39 9.66
CA PRO A 152 -2.88 13.10 9.44
C PRO A 152 -2.61 14.45 8.78
N LEU A 153 -3.51 14.84 7.87
CA LEU A 153 -3.47 16.12 7.19
C LEU A 153 -4.46 17.10 7.83
N PRO A 154 -4.12 18.39 8.02
CA PRO A 154 -5.10 19.38 8.46
C PRO A 154 -6.26 19.50 7.47
N ARG A 155 -7.50 19.59 7.96
CA ARG A 155 -8.72 19.72 7.11
C ARG A 155 -8.66 20.86 6.11
N VAL A 156 -8.03 21.98 6.48
CA VAL A 156 -7.81 23.12 5.57
C VAL A 156 -7.00 22.72 4.35
N ILE A 157 -5.99 21.87 4.49
CA ILE A 157 -5.22 21.36 3.35
C ILE A 157 -6.04 20.34 2.56
N GLU A 158 -6.74 19.42 3.23
CA GLU A 158 -7.57 18.43 2.54
C GLU A 158 -8.62 19.09 1.63
N ASN A 159 -9.16 20.24 2.05
CA ASN A 159 -10.18 20.99 1.31
C ASN A 159 -9.65 21.65 0.01
N LEU A 160 -8.34 21.78 -0.16
CA LEU A 160 -7.73 22.25 -1.42
C LEU A 160 -7.85 21.22 -2.56
N PHE A 161 -8.12 19.96 -2.22
CA PHE A 161 -8.13 18.86 -3.17
C PHE A 161 -9.55 18.33 -3.37
N PRO A 162 -10.27 18.78 -4.42
CA PRO A 162 -11.61 18.28 -4.73
C PRO A 162 -11.62 16.80 -5.09
N ARG A 163 -10.51 16.26 -5.59
CA ARG A 163 -10.33 14.83 -5.84
C ARG A 163 -9.38 14.21 -4.82
N ARG A 164 -9.78 13.06 -4.28
CA ARG A 164 -8.97 12.26 -3.36
C ARG A 164 -8.94 10.83 -3.83
N GLU A 165 -7.74 10.25 -3.89
CA GLU A 165 -7.52 8.86 -4.25
C GLU A 165 -6.64 8.20 -3.20
N THR A 166 -7.08 7.04 -2.72
CA THR A 166 -6.37 6.27 -1.69
C THR A 166 -5.88 4.98 -2.33
N LEU A 167 -4.56 4.77 -2.32
CA LEU A 167 -3.88 3.61 -2.89
C LEU A 167 -3.19 2.83 -1.77
N LEU A 168 -3.93 1.88 -1.19
CA LEU A 168 -3.47 1.02 -0.11
C LEU A 168 -3.43 -0.44 -0.54
N GLY A 169 -2.28 -1.08 -0.36
CA GLY A 169 -2.08 -2.48 -0.72
C GLY A 169 -2.24 -2.74 -2.23
N ILE A 170 -2.63 -3.96 -2.58
CA ILE A 170 -2.85 -4.40 -3.97
C ILE A 170 -4.23 -5.04 -4.04
N PRO A 171 -5.10 -4.66 -5.01
CA PRO A 171 -6.37 -5.36 -5.21
C PRO A 171 -6.16 -6.80 -5.69
N ARG A 172 -7.02 -7.72 -5.26
CA ARG A 172 -6.81 -9.18 -5.46
C ARG A 172 -6.78 -9.59 -6.92
N ASP A 173 -7.68 -9.02 -7.71
CA ASP A 173 -7.79 -9.22 -9.16
C ASP A 173 -6.55 -8.70 -9.91
N ARG A 174 -5.75 -7.84 -9.27
CA ARG A 174 -4.52 -7.29 -9.86
C ARG A 174 -3.29 -8.15 -9.59
N LEU A 175 -3.30 -8.99 -8.56
CA LEU A 175 -2.15 -9.81 -8.16
C LEU A 175 -1.60 -10.72 -9.29
N PRO A 176 -2.43 -11.37 -10.14
CA PRO A 176 -1.93 -12.14 -11.28
C PRO A 176 -1.05 -11.34 -12.24
N HIS A 177 -1.26 -10.03 -12.34
CA HIS A 177 -0.48 -9.16 -13.22
C HIS A 177 0.84 -8.70 -12.60
N LEU A 178 1.14 -9.10 -11.36
CA LEU A 178 2.31 -8.64 -10.60
C LEU A 178 3.35 -9.74 -10.31
N VAL A 179 3.01 -10.99 -10.62
CA VAL A 179 3.86 -12.15 -10.44
C VAL A 179 4.37 -12.61 -11.80
N THR A 180 5.68 -12.65 -11.98
CA THR A 180 6.27 -13.13 -13.23
C THR A 180 6.27 -14.65 -13.30
N GLN A 181 6.42 -15.22 -14.51
CA GLN A 181 6.56 -16.66 -14.71
C GLN A 181 7.67 -17.27 -13.85
N ARG A 182 8.85 -16.63 -13.81
CA ARG A 182 10.00 -17.08 -12.99
C ARG A 182 9.69 -17.11 -11.48
N GLU A 183 8.84 -16.23 -11.00
CA GLU A 183 8.46 -16.17 -9.59
C GLU A 183 7.35 -17.18 -9.29
N ALA A 184 6.40 -17.33 -10.20
CA ALA A 184 5.33 -18.31 -10.09
C ALA A 184 5.88 -19.74 -9.96
N ARG A 185 6.90 -20.10 -10.75
CA ARG A 185 7.57 -21.42 -10.68
C ARG A 185 8.09 -21.78 -9.29
N LYS A 186 8.49 -20.81 -8.48
CA LYS A 186 8.96 -21.06 -7.11
C LYS A 186 7.82 -21.17 -6.10
N LEU A 187 6.63 -20.68 -6.47
CA LEU A 187 5.45 -20.57 -5.63
C LEU A 187 4.40 -21.66 -5.92
N SER A 188 4.61 -22.46 -6.96
CA SER A 188 3.70 -23.54 -7.38
C SER A 188 4.44 -24.85 -7.59
N THR A 189 3.78 -25.96 -7.27
CA THR A 189 4.30 -27.32 -7.53
C THR A 189 4.22 -27.72 -9.01
N GLY A 190 3.44 -26.98 -9.81
CA GLY A 190 3.30 -27.17 -11.25
C GLY A 190 3.17 -25.84 -11.99
N ARG A 191 2.73 -25.88 -13.25
CA ARG A 191 2.58 -24.68 -14.11
C ARG A 191 1.34 -23.85 -13.84
N GLU A 192 0.66 -24.10 -12.72
CA GLU A 192 -0.54 -23.37 -12.32
C GLU A 192 -0.27 -22.65 -11.00
N LEU A 193 -0.44 -21.33 -11.01
CA LEU A 193 -0.37 -20.50 -9.82
C LEU A 193 -1.78 -20.31 -9.25
N ASN A 194 -1.92 -20.36 -7.92
CA ASN A 194 -3.13 -19.90 -7.23
C ASN A 194 -2.91 -18.48 -6.64
N PRO A 195 -3.39 -17.41 -7.29
CA PRO A 195 -3.18 -16.05 -6.79
C PRO A 195 -3.98 -15.76 -5.52
N TRP A 196 -5.11 -16.44 -5.31
CA TRP A 196 -5.93 -16.24 -4.12
C TRP A 196 -5.23 -16.76 -2.86
N ALA A 197 -4.58 -17.92 -2.97
CA ALA A 197 -3.72 -18.45 -1.92
C ALA A 197 -2.48 -17.56 -1.67
N LEU A 198 -1.96 -16.91 -2.72
CA LEU A 198 -0.85 -15.96 -2.59
C LEU A 198 -1.25 -14.69 -1.83
N TYR A 199 -2.48 -14.20 -2.00
CA TYR A 199 -2.93 -12.92 -1.44
C TYR A 199 -2.71 -12.80 0.08
N LYS A 200 -2.98 -13.86 0.86
CA LYS A 200 -2.79 -13.83 2.33
C LYS A 200 -1.34 -13.62 2.74
N HIS A 201 -0.40 -13.91 1.86
CA HIS A 201 1.04 -13.76 2.10
C HIS A 201 1.59 -12.41 1.63
N VAL A 202 0.80 -11.64 0.88
CA VAL A 202 1.21 -10.35 0.30
C VAL A 202 0.26 -9.21 0.66
N SER A 203 -0.75 -9.48 1.48
CA SER A 203 -1.70 -8.47 1.97
C SER A 203 -0.97 -7.36 2.73
N GLY A 204 -1.32 -6.11 2.43
CA GLY A 204 -0.67 -4.93 3.03
C GLY A 204 0.63 -4.51 2.35
N ALA A 205 1.20 -5.32 1.44
CA ALA A 205 2.28 -4.85 0.58
C ALA A 205 1.72 -4.03 -0.60
N ASN A 206 2.40 -2.94 -0.94
CA ASN A 206 2.16 -2.21 -2.18
C ASN A 206 2.90 -2.84 -3.37
N ALA A 207 2.58 -2.41 -4.59
CA ALA A 207 3.14 -2.99 -5.83
C ALA A 207 4.67 -2.96 -5.88
N VAL A 208 5.30 -1.86 -5.48
CA VAL A 208 6.77 -1.70 -5.51
C VAL A 208 7.43 -2.64 -4.51
N ARG A 209 6.91 -2.68 -3.29
CA ARG A 209 7.40 -3.56 -2.23
C ARG A 209 7.22 -5.03 -2.61
N LEU A 210 6.07 -5.40 -3.17
CA LEU A 210 5.82 -6.75 -3.66
C LEU A 210 6.84 -7.16 -4.73
N ARG A 211 7.12 -6.30 -5.71
CA ARG A 211 8.16 -6.57 -6.73
C ARG A 211 9.53 -6.79 -6.13
N ARG A 212 9.93 -5.97 -5.16
CA ARG A 212 11.21 -6.13 -4.44
C ARG A 212 11.29 -7.51 -3.80
N ILE A 213 10.25 -7.92 -3.06
CA ILE A 213 10.20 -9.22 -2.37
C ILE A 213 10.24 -10.38 -3.39
N LEU A 214 9.36 -10.35 -4.40
CA LEU A 214 9.28 -11.40 -5.42
C LEU A 214 10.60 -11.56 -6.20
N SER A 215 11.27 -10.45 -6.54
CA SER A 215 12.54 -10.47 -7.27
C SER A 215 13.68 -11.15 -6.50
N THR A 216 13.57 -11.22 -5.17
CA THR A 216 14.55 -11.85 -4.28
C THR A 216 14.25 -13.31 -3.95
N LEU A 217 13.14 -13.87 -4.45
CA LEU A 217 12.76 -15.25 -4.14
C LEU A 217 13.79 -16.26 -4.65
N GLN A 218 14.25 -17.09 -3.72
CA GLN A 218 15.17 -18.19 -3.95
C GLN A 218 14.44 -19.54 -3.84
N GLY A 219 14.96 -20.55 -4.54
CA GLY A 219 14.37 -21.89 -4.60
C GLY A 219 14.48 -22.48 -6.00
N GLU A 220 14.24 -23.78 -6.09
CA GLU A 220 14.08 -24.49 -7.36
C GLU A 220 12.75 -24.16 -8.03
N ASP A 221 12.69 -24.37 -9.35
CA ASP A 221 11.45 -24.26 -10.11
C ASP A 221 10.62 -25.54 -9.90
N TYR A 222 9.32 -25.38 -9.66
CA TYR A 222 8.36 -26.45 -9.38
C TYR A 222 8.77 -27.34 -8.19
N PRO A 223 9.00 -26.76 -6.99
CA PRO A 223 9.36 -27.55 -5.82
C PRO A 223 8.25 -28.53 -5.46
N ALA A 224 8.60 -29.64 -4.83
CA ALA A 224 7.62 -30.57 -4.27
C ALA A 224 6.71 -29.89 -3.22
N ASP A 225 7.25 -28.89 -2.51
CA ASP A 225 6.53 -28.04 -1.56
C ASP A 225 6.99 -26.57 -1.66
N PRO A 226 6.10 -25.61 -2.02
CA PRO A 226 6.44 -24.20 -2.13
C PRO A 226 6.57 -23.47 -0.78
N ALA A 227 6.42 -24.15 0.37
CA ALA A 227 6.45 -23.55 1.70
C ALA A 227 7.71 -22.69 1.97
N SER A 228 8.87 -23.05 1.41
CA SER A 228 10.10 -22.25 1.56
C SER A 228 9.96 -20.86 0.91
N ALA A 229 9.47 -20.80 -0.33
CA ALA A 229 9.27 -19.54 -1.04
C ALA A 229 8.15 -18.71 -0.39
N VAL A 230 7.08 -19.37 0.09
CA VAL A 230 6.00 -18.71 0.84
C VAL A 230 6.52 -18.11 2.15
N ARG A 231 7.42 -18.80 2.88
CA ARG A 231 8.07 -18.23 4.08
C ARG A 231 8.92 -17.00 3.76
N GLN A 232 9.68 -17.02 2.67
CA GLN A 232 10.44 -15.85 2.20
C GLN A 232 9.52 -14.66 1.90
N LEU A 233 8.41 -14.88 1.18
CA LEU A 233 7.40 -13.86 0.93
C LEU A 233 6.89 -13.24 2.23
N ARG A 234 6.42 -14.09 3.15
CA ARG A 234 5.87 -13.65 4.45
C ARG A 234 6.88 -12.82 5.21
N SER A 235 8.14 -13.28 5.28
CA SER A 235 9.21 -12.56 5.96
C SER A 235 9.44 -11.18 5.33
N GLY A 236 9.40 -11.08 4.00
CA GLY A 236 9.57 -9.82 3.28
C GLY A 236 8.42 -8.82 3.48
N THR A 237 7.21 -9.30 3.79
CA THR A 237 6.02 -8.46 3.98
C THR A 237 5.83 -7.94 5.40
N LEU A 238 6.55 -8.48 6.39
CA LEU A 238 6.50 -7.96 7.76
C LEU A 238 7.06 -6.52 7.81
N THR A 239 6.35 -5.60 8.44
CA THR A 239 6.75 -4.20 8.63
C THR A 239 6.47 -3.74 10.05
N GLY A 240 7.30 -2.83 10.57
CA GLY A 240 7.08 -2.22 11.88
C GLY A 240 7.04 -3.27 13.00
N GLU A 241 6.00 -3.20 13.84
CA GLU A 241 5.79 -4.08 14.99
C GLU A 241 5.10 -5.42 14.65
N LEU A 242 4.87 -5.72 13.36
CA LEU A 242 4.27 -6.98 12.94
C LEU A 242 5.19 -8.15 13.28
N GLN A 243 4.67 -9.09 14.07
CA GLN A 243 5.37 -10.32 14.46
C GLN A 243 4.64 -11.53 13.89
N VAL A 244 5.39 -12.56 13.51
CA VAL A 244 4.81 -13.90 13.28
C VAL A 244 4.93 -14.66 14.60
N PRO A 245 3.83 -14.86 15.34
CA PRO A 245 3.89 -15.57 16.59
C PRO A 245 4.16 -17.06 16.36
N ASP A 246 4.88 -17.67 17.30
CA ASP A 246 5.14 -19.11 17.35
C ASP A 246 4.52 -19.69 18.63
N VAL A 247 3.19 -19.58 18.73
CA VAL A 247 2.43 -20.09 19.89
C VAL A 247 1.37 -21.03 19.34
N ASP A 248 1.44 -22.31 19.71
CA ASP A 248 0.48 -23.30 19.26
C ASP A 248 -0.82 -23.25 20.09
N LEU A 249 -1.97 -23.26 19.42
CA LEU A 249 -3.27 -23.12 20.07
C LEU A 249 -3.61 -24.29 20.99
N ASP A 250 -3.16 -25.51 20.70
CA ASP A 250 -3.51 -26.71 21.47
C ASP A 250 -2.43 -27.05 22.50
N ARG A 251 -1.15 -26.96 22.13
CA ARG A 251 0.00 -27.28 22.99
C ARG A 251 0.31 -26.18 24.00
N ASP A 252 0.26 -24.92 23.58
CA ASP A 252 0.83 -23.81 24.37
C ASP A 252 -0.25 -23.02 25.15
N ILE A 253 -1.55 -23.28 24.91
CA ILE A 253 -2.68 -22.66 25.60
C ILE A 253 -3.43 -23.69 26.45
N GLY A 254 -3.36 -23.58 27.78
CA GLY A 254 -4.20 -24.38 28.68
C GLY A 254 -5.66 -23.92 28.72
N GLY A 255 -6.60 -24.86 28.85
CA GLY A 255 -8.03 -24.55 29.03
C GLY A 255 -8.74 -24.05 27.76
N TYR A 256 -9.74 -23.17 27.94
CA TYR A 256 -10.50 -22.53 26.85
C TYR A 256 -11.19 -23.47 25.84
N ALA A 257 -11.51 -24.72 26.20
CA ALA A 257 -12.03 -25.73 25.27
C ALA A 257 -13.18 -25.21 24.38
N LYS A 258 -14.21 -24.60 24.99
CA LYS A 258 -15.35 -24.02 24.25
C LYS A 258 -14.94 -22.89 23.29
N VAL A 259 -13.99 -22.05 23.70
CA VAL A 259 -13.51 -20.93 22.87
C VAL A 259 -12.66 -21.44 21.72
N LYS A 260 -11.77 -22.42 21.97
CA LYS A 260 -10.96 -23.07 20.93
C LYS A 260 -11.85 -23.79 19.91
N GLU A 261 -12.87 -24.52 20.36
CA GLU A 261 -13.82 -25.20 19.49
C GLU A 261 -14.58 -24.21 18.61
N ARG A 262 -15.07 -23.11 19.21
CA ARG A 262 -15.75 -22.04 18.49
C ARG A 262 -14.84 -21.40 17.45
N LEU A 263 -13.60 -21.08 17.82
CA LEU A 263 -12.59 -20.53 16.90
C LEU A 263 -12.30 -21.47 15.73
N LYS A 264 -12.14 -22.78 16.02
CA LYS A 264 -11.91 -23.81 15.00
C LYS A 264 -13.07 -23.83 13.98
N LYS A 265 -14.30 -23.92 14.47
CA LYS A 265 -15.52 -24.01 13.63
C LYS A 265 -15.85 -22.72 12.88
N GLU A 266 -15.86 -21.58 13.56
CA GLU A 266 -16.34 -20.31 13.00
C GLU A 266 -15.27 -19.58 12.17
N LEU A 267 -13.98 -19.93 12.32
CA LEU A 267 -12.89 -19.22 11.65
C LEU A 267 -11.95 -20.16 10.89
N LEU A 268 -11.30 -21.11 11.57
CA LEU A 268 -10.25 -21.93 10.92
C LEU A 268 -10.81 -22.84 9.83
N GLU A 269 -11.91 -23.53 10.10
CA GLU A 269 -12.59 -24.39 9.12
C GLU A 269 -13.13 -23.57 7.94
N VAL A 270 -13.76 -22.43 8.22
CA VAL A 270 -14.29 -21.52 7.18
C VAL A 270 -13.17 -21.00 6.27
N LEU A 271 -12.01 -20.64 6.84
CA LEU A 271 -10.84 -20.21 6.08
C LEU A 271 -10.19 -21.35 5.30
N ALA A 272 -10.11 -22.55 5.88
CA ALA A 272 -9.59 -23.72 5.18
C ALA A 272 -10.47 -24.09 3.97
N MET A 273 -11.79 -24.03 4.12
CA MET A 273 -12.73 -24.18 3.01
C MET A 273 -12.50 -23.11 1.95
N LYS A 274 -12.38 -21.84 2.36
CA LYS A 274 -12.10 -20.72 1.46
C LYS A 274 -10.81 -20.93 0.65
N ASP A 275 -9.74 -21.39 1.28
CA ASP A 275 -8.45 -21.60 0.62
C ASP A 275 -8.50 -22.71 -0.46
N GLN A 276 -9.51 -23.58 -0.41
CA GLN A 276 -9.80 -24.59 -1.44
C GLN A 276 -10.74 -24.10 -2.54
N LEU A 277 -11.45 -22.98 -2.32
CA LEU A 277 -12.39 -22.45 -3.30
C LEU A 277 -11.65 -21.85 -4.49
N THR A 278 -12.23 -22.09 -5.67
CA THR A 278 -11.66 -21.62 -6.93
C THR A 278 -12.52 -20.61 -7.67
N ASP A 279 -13.71 -20.33 -7.15
CA ASP A 279 -14.65 -19.35 -7.71
C ASP A 279 -14.70 -18.07 -6.87
N GLU A 280 -14.55 -16.92 -7.53
CA GLU A 280 -14.53 -15.60 -6.89
C GLU A 280 -15.83 -15.28 -6.14
N SER A 281 -16.98 -15.63 -6.70
CA SER A 281 -18.27 -15.32 -6.08
C SER A 281 -18.46 -16.14 -4.79
N GLN A 282 -17.99 -17.40 -4.81
CA GLN A 282 -17.98 -18.25 -3.63
C GLN A 282 -16.99 -17.76 -2.58
N VAL A 283 -15.77 -17.36 -2.98
CA VAL A 283 -14.78 -16.76 -2.06
C VAL A 283 -15.37 -15.52 -1.38
N LYS A 284 -15.96 -14.59 -2.14
CA LYS A 284 -16.60 -13.38 -1.59
C LYS A 284 -17.73 -13.72 -0.61
N ARG A 285 -18.55 -14.73 -0.93
CA ARG A 285 -19.64 -15.18 -0.05
C ARG A 285 -19.12 -15.73 1.27
N ILE A 286 -18.10 -16.59 1.23
CA ILE A 286 -17.49 -17.15 2.44
C ILE A 286 -16.80 -16.07 3.27
N GLU A 287 -16.10 -15.13 2.63
CA GLU A 287 -15.50 -14.00 3.35
C GLU A 287 -16.53 -13.15 4.10
N GLY A 288 -17.73 -13.01 3.54
CA GLY A 288 -18.85 -12.34 4.21
C GLY A 288 -19.33 -13.03 5.50
N LEU A 289 -19.01 -14.31 5.70
CA LEU A 289 -19.35 -15.06 6.91
C LEU A 289 -18.30 -14.92 8.02
N LEU A 290 -17.09 -14.44 7.70
CA LEU A 290 -16.01 -14.33 8.67
C LEU A 290 -16.33 -13.22 9.69
N PRO A 291 -16.05 -13.45 11.00
CA PRO A 291 -16.23 -12.41 12.01
C PRO A 291 -15.32 -11.22 11.72
N ARG A 292 -15.88 -10.01 11.72
CA ARG A 292 -15.13 -8.77 11.45
C ARG A 292 -14.23 -8.33 12.60
N GLY A 293 -14.51 -8.82 13.81
CA GLY A 293 -13.75 -8.48 15.01
C GLY A 293 -14.09 -9.43 16.15
N MET A 294 -13.14 -9.61 17.06
CA MET A 294 -13.28 -10.45 18.24
C MET A 294 -12.87 -9.65 19.46
N ILE A 295 -13.61 -9.79 20.56
CA ILE A 295 -13.31 -9.13 21.83
C ILE A 295 -13.00 -10.22 22.86
N PHE A 296 -11.79 -10.20 23.40
CA PHE A 296 -11.40 -11.04 24.53
C PHE A 296 -11.57 -10.23 25.82
N TRP A 297 -12.49 -10.65 26.69
CA TRP A 297 -12.72 -9.99 27.98
C TRP A 297 -12.53 -10.97 29.13
N GLY A 298 -12.10 -10.46 30.28
CA GLY A 298 -11.91 -11.25 31.50
C GLY A 298 -10.82 -10.69 32.41
N PRO A 299 -10.63 -11.24 33.61
CA PRO A 299 -9.65 -10.76 34.60
C PRO A 299 -8.22 -10.62 34.02
N PRO A 300 -7.39 -9.69 34.53
CA PRO A 300 -5.98 -9.62 34.14
C PRO A 300 -5.26 -10.95 34.42
N GLY A 301 -4.22 -11.26 33.65
CA GLY A 301 -3.44 -12.50 33.82
C GLY A 301 -4.07 -13.78 33.23
N THR A 302 -5.26 -13.71 32.64
CA THR A 302 -5.95 -14.88 32.02
C THR A 302 -5.38 -15.33 30.67
N GLY A 303 -4.29 -14.72 30.18
CA GLY A 303 -3.65 -15.14 28.93
C GLY A 303 -4.35 -14.68 27.64
N LYS A 304 -5.22 -13.67 27.68
CA LYS A 304 -5.92 -13.11 26.50
C LYS A 304 -4.97 -12.73 25.35
N THR A 305 -3.88 -12.04 25.66
CA THR A 305 -2.87 -11.65 24.67
C THR A 305 -2.13 -12.87 24.11
N LEU A 306 -1.86 -13.87 24.95
CA LEU A 306 -1.23 -15.13 24.51
C LEU A 306 -2.17 -15.93 23.59
N PHE A 307 -3.46 -15.98 23.92
CA PHE A 307 -4.49 -16.59 23.09
C PHE A 307 -4.62 -15.90 21.72
N ALA A 308 -4.58 -14.55 21.69
CA ALA A 308 -4.59 -13.79 20.44
C ALA A 308 -3.37 -14.10 19.56
N LYS A 309 -2.18 -14.26 20.16
CA LYS A 309 -0.98 -14.71 19.45
C LYS A 309 -1.13 -16.14 18.91
N ALA A 310 -1.63 -17.06 19.71
CA ALA A 310 -1.86 -18.44 19.27
C ALA A 310 -2.89 -18.56 18.14
N MET A 311 -3.94 -17.74 18.21
CA MET A 311 -4.92 -17.60 17.13
C MET A 311 -4.26 -17.09 15.84
N ALA A 312 -3.40 -16.08 15.92
CA ALA A 312 -2.66 -15.59 14.76
C ALA A 312 -1.72 -16.66 14.16
N THR A 313 -1.06 -17.47 15.00
CA THR A 313 -0.28 -18.63 14.54
C THR A 313 -1.16 -19.64 13.80
N ALA A 314 -2.31 -20.02 14.37
CA ALA A 314 -3.25 -20.96 13.75
C ALA A 314 -3.84 -20.45 12.42
N LEU A 315 -4.01 -19.13 12.28
CA LEU A 315 -4.45 -18.49 11.05
C LEU A 315 -3.33 -18.35 10.01
N GLY A 316 -2.08 -18.60 10.41
CA GLY A 316 -0.93 -18.19 9.62
C GLY A 316 -0.98 -16.69 9.33
N ALA A 317 -1.30 -15.85 10.32
CA ALA A 317 -1.34 -14.39 10.20
C ALA A 317 -0.14 -13.74 10.92
N ALA A 318 0.21 -12.53 10.53
CA ALA A 318 1.06 -11.66 11.34
C ALA A 318 0.20 -10.91 12.37
N VAL A 319 0.77 -10.55 13.52
CA VAL A 319 0.07 -9.84 14.59
C VAL A 319 0.82 -8.56 14.97
N THR A 320 0.08 -7.48 15.16
CA THR A 320 0.56 -6.25 15.82
C THR A 320 -0.18 -6.12 17.14
N VAL A 321 0.55 -5.83 18.23
CA VAL A 321 -0.03 -5.64 19.56
C VAL A 321 0.12 -4.17 19.93
N VAL A 322 -0.96 -3.42 19.89
CA VAL A 322 -1.00 -2.03 20.33
C VAL A 322 -1.53 -2.00 21.76
N SER A 323 -0.70 -1.56 22.71
CA SER A 323 -1.13 -1.31 24.08
C SER A 323 -1.63 0.13 24.17
N GLY A 324 -2.91 0.29 24.53
CA GLY A 324 -3.51 1.59 24.84
C GLY A 324 -3.25 2.05 26.26
#